data_AF-A0A1Z9T235-F1
#
_entry.id   AF-A0A1Z9T235-F1
#
_cell.length_a   1.000
_cell.length_b   1.000
_cell.length_c   1.000
_cell.angle_alpha   90.00
_cell.angle_beta   90.00
_cell.angle_gamma   90.00
#
_symmetry.space_group_name_H-M   'P 1'
#
loop_
_entity.id
_entity.type
_entity.pdbx_description
1 polymer ?
#
loop_
_entity_poly.entity_id
_entity_poly.type
_entity_poly.pdbx_seq_one_letter_code
_entity_poly.pdbx_strand_id
1 'polypeptide(L)'
;MGILAGIGNIFFVYQFLKKLVTPFEKTKAFELGIVDKDGKILKRRRDLKTQAEKDAYTLSDTLIWNIKKLLGKIPGGKSRIASYAAALFLIKEESENPNADKEELELQFFDAFERVYNEDSEFDSRTLTNLEKIKLEETATSVAGGIATRGMPLGKPPKGMVMKRFAGADVFSVTPSLYHKSRLGKKKYTRYSNYVGEDEVGQYIRAYARKYPKKPIIVMDSDTGCMQYLRHGKK
;
A
#
# COMPACT_ATOMS: atom_id res chain seq x y z
N MET A 1 43.49 4.92 9.29
CA MET A 1 42.49 3.84 9.17
C MET A 1 41.11 4.33 9.67
N GLY A 2 40.60 5.48 9.20
CA GLY A 2 39.42 6.12 9.82
C GLY A 2 38.30 6.48 8.84
N ILE A 3 38.63 7.06 7.69
CA ILE A 3 37.64 7.61 6.76
C ILE A 3 36.99 6.53 5.87
N LEU A 4 37.76 5.54 5.41
CA LEU A 4 37.24 4.42 4.61
C LEU A 4 36.30 3.49 5.40
N ALA A 5 36.49 3.38 6.71
CA ALA A 5 35.65 2.57 7.57
C ALA A 5 34.28 3.23 7.83
N GLY A 6 34.23 4.56 7.99
CA GLY A 6 33.00 5.33 8.12
C GLY A 6 32.12 5.26 6.87
N ILE A 7 32.68 5.60 5.70
CA ILE A 7 31.97 5.58 4.40
C ILE A 7 31.39 4.19 4.07
N GLY A 8 32.14 3.12 4.36
CA GLY A 8 31.66 1.75 4.18
C GLY A 8 30.45 1.43 5.06
N ASN A 9 30.37 2.00 6.26
CA ASN A 9 29.28 1.81 7.20
C ASN A 9 28.02 2.57 6.76
N ILE A 10 28.14 3.83 6.31
CA ILE A 10 26.98 4.59 5.75
C ILE A 10 26.38 3.84 4.57
N PHE A 11 27.22 3.42 3.62
CA PHE A 11 26.76 2.74 2.43
C PHE A 11 26.04 1.44 2.80
N PHE A 12 26.55 0.72 3.78
CA PHE A 12 25.90 -0.47 4.32
C PHE A 12 24.54 -0.16 4.96
N VAL A 13 24.46 0.89 5.80
CA VAL A 13 23.20 1.33 6.44
C VAL A 13 22.17 1.77 5.39
N TYR A 14 22.59 2.54 4.39
CA TYR A 14 21.75 2.94 3.27
C TYR A 14 21.23 1.72 2.50
N GLN A 15 22.10 0.78 2.13
CA GLN A 15 21.70 -0.46 1.46
C GLN A 15 20.76 -1.32 2.31
N PHE A 16 21.00 -1.37 3.62
CA PHE A 16 20.16 -2.08 4.57
C PHE A 16 18.75 -1.48 4.63
N LEU A 17 18.64 -0.17 4.85
CA LEU A 17 17.37 0.55 4.88
C LEU A 17 16.64 0.45 3.54
N LYS A 18 17.37 0.59 2.43
CA LYS A 18 16.82 0.45 1.07
C LYS A 18 16.16 -0.90 0.90
N LYS A 19 16.86 -1.99 1.22
CA LYS A 19 16.33 -3.36 1.12
C LYS A 19 15.16 -3.62 2.08
N LEU A 20 15.16 -2.99 3.26
CA LEU A 20 14.11 -3.14 4.26
C LEU A 20 12.79 -2.48 3.82
N VAL A 21 12.88 -1.30 3.19
CA VAL A 21 11.72 -0.54 2.71
C VAL A 21 11.22 -1.03 1.35
N THR A 22 12.12 -1.53 0.48
CA THR A 22 11.77 -1.98 -0.87
C THR A 22 10.79 -3.15 -0.84
N PRO A 23 9.62 -3.09 -1.52
CA PRO A 23 8.67 -4.21 -1.62
C PRO A 23 9.31 -5.47 -2.19
N PHE A 24 8.88 -6.67 -1.75
CA PHE A 24 9.46 -7.93 -2.23
C PHE A 24 9.34 -8.08 -3.74
N GLU A 25 8.22 -7.65 -4.32
CA GLU A 25 7.95 -7.69 -5.76
C GLU A 25 8.98 -6.94 -6.62
N LYS A 26 9.68 -5.95 -6.04
CA LYS A 26 10.69 -5.13 -6.72
C LYS A 26 12.13 -5.65 -6.52
N THR A 27 12.30 -6.78 -5.85
CA THR A 27 13.64 -7.35 -5.60
C THR A 27 14.06 -8.31 -6.71
N LYS A 28 15.35 -8.34 -7.05
CA LYS A 28 15.91 -9.32 -8.00
C LYS A 28 15.63 -10.77 -7.58
N ALA A 29 15.56 -11.01 -6.27
CA ALA A 29 15.21 -12.32 -5.71
C ALA A 29 13.78 -12.74 -6.06
N PHE A 30 12.85 -11.80 -6.19
CA PHE A 30 11.47 -12.08 -6.62
C PHE A 30 11.42 -12.40 -8.11
N GLU A 31 12.13 -11.63 -8.94
CA GLU A 31 12.26 -11.89 -10.39
C GLU A 31 12.84 -13.29 -10.68
N LEU A 32 13.83 -13.71 -9.89
CA LEU A 32 14.47 -15.04 -10.00
C LEU A 32 13.67 -16.18 -9.31
N GLY A 33 12.50 -15.87 -8.75
CA GLY A 33 11.63 -16.83 -8.07
C GLY A 33 12.23 -17.43 -6.79
N ILE A 34 13.13 -16.71 -6.12
CA ILE A 34 13.74 -17.11 -4.84
C ILE A 34 12.79 -16.80 -3.68
N VAL A 35 12.05 -15.69 -3.76
CA VAL A 35 11.12 -15.21 -2.73
C VAL A 35 9.77 -14.87 -3.33
N ASP A 36 8.69 -15.10 -2.58
CA ASP A 36 7.32 -14.74 -2.95
C ASP A 36 6.96 -13.29 -2.53
N LYS A 37 5.80 -12.79 -2.96
CA LYS A 37 5.25 -11.46 -2.67
C LYS A 37 5.21 -11.14 -1.17
N ASP A 38 4.96 -12.17 -0.36
CA ASP A 38 4.85 -12.06 1.09
C ASP A 38 6.19 -12.29 1.83
N GLY A 39 7.31 -12.45 1.12
CA GLY A 39 8.62 -12.70 1.73
C GLY A 39 8.85 -14.16 2.13
N LYS A 40 8.02 -15.09 1.63
CA LYS A 40 8.23 -16.54 1.80
C LYS A 40 9.36 -17.01 0.89
N ILE A 41 10.37 -17.65 1.47
CA ILE A 41 11.52 -18.16 0.71
C ILE A 41 11.10 -19.45 -0.01
N LEU A 42 11.19 -19.45 -1.34
CA LEU A 42 10.84 -20.57 -2.23
C LEU A 42 12.07 -21.43 -2.56
N LYS A 43 13.24 -20.80 -2.74
CA LYS A 43 14.53 -21.48 -2.95
C LYS A 43 15.48 -21.15 -1.80
N ARG A 44 16.01 -22.17 -1.11
CA ARG A 44 16.99 -21.94 -0.03
C ARG A 44 18.36 -21.66 -0.63
N ARG A 45 19.23 -20.99 0.12
CA ARG A 45 20.60 -20.62 -0.33
C ARG A 45 21.41 -21.81 -0.88
N ARG A 46 21.25 -22.98 -0.28
CA ARG A 46 21.87 -24.25 -0.70
C ARG A 46 21.42 -24.76 -2.06
N ASP A 47 20.24 -24.33 -2.52
CA ASP A 47 19.62 -24.79 -3.76
C ASP A 47 19.85 -23.79 -4.92
N LEU A 48 20.57 -22.67 -4.67
CA LEU A 48 20.91 -21.65 -5.67
C LEU A 48 22.05 -22.14 -6.56
N LYS A 49 21.84 -22.14 -7.88
CA LYS A 49 22.77 -22.71 -8.86
C LYS A 49 23.57 -21.63 -9.58
N THR A 50 22.92 -20.53 -9.94
CA THR A 50 23.57 -19.47 -10.74
C THR A 50 24.22 -18.41 -9.87
N GLN A 51 25.23 -17.73 -10.41
CA GLN A 51 25.86 -16.61 -9.70
C GLN A 51 24.86 -15.47 -9.46
N ALA A 52 24.00 -15.19 -10.44
CA ALA A 52 22.93 -14.19 -10.32
C ALA A 52 21.96 -14.50 -9.17
N GLU A 53 21.62 -15.78 -8.94
CA GLU A 53 20.81 -16.20 -7.80
C GLU A 53 21.53 -15.99 -6.47
N LYS A 54 22.84 -16.28 -6.40
CA LYS A 54 23.66 -16.08 -5.20
C LYS A 54 23.85 -14.60 -4.85
N ASP A 55 23.99 -13.75 -5.85
CA ASP A 55 24.14 -12.31 -5.68
C ASP A 55 22.80 -11.65 -5.30
N ALA A 56 21.68 -12.19 -5.79
CA ALA A 56 20.34 -11.70 -5.46
C ALA A 56 19.85 -12.13 -4.06
N TYR A 57 20.42 -13.21 -3.50
CA TYR A 57 20.01 -13.74 -2.19
C TYR A 57 21.19 -14.10 -1.29
N THR A 58 21.56 -13.15 -0.44
CA THR A 58 22.65 -13.26 0.52
C THR A 58 22.17 -13.54 1.95
N LEU A 59 23.11 -13.75 2.88
CA LEU A 59 22.79 -13.95 4.30
C LEU A 59 22.14 -12.68 4.90
N SER A 60 22.65 -11.50 4.55
CA SER A 60 22.10 -10.22 5.01
C SER A 60 20.67 -10.00 4.51
N ASP A 61 20.36 -10.40 3.28
CA ASP A 61 18.98 -10.36 2.75
C ASP A 61 18.03 -11.20 3.59
N THR A 62 18.47 -12.39 4.02
CA THR A 62 17.65 -13.25 4.89
C THR A 62 17.31 -12.56 6.20
N LEU A 63 18.29 -11.89 6.82
CA LEU A 63 18.12 -11.16 8.05
C LEU A 63 17.15 -9.97 7.85
N ILE A 64 17.41 -9.14 6.84
CA ILE A 64 16.58 -7.97 6.49
C ILE A 64 15.13 -8.39 6.23
N TRP A 65 14.91 -9.45 5.46
CA TRP A 65 13.57 -9.94 5.15
C TRP A 65 12.85 -10.51 6.37
N ASN A 66 13.56 -11.15 7.29
CA ASN A 66 12.99 -11.63 8.54
C ASN A 66 12.57 -10.46 9.44
N ILE A 67 13.41 -9.42 9.58
CA ILE A 67 13.03 -8.18 10.28
C ILE A 67 11.81 -7.56 9.63
N LYS A 68 11.82 -7.41 8.30
CA LYS A 68 10.70 -6.85 7.55
C LYS A 68 9.40 -7.62 7.75
N LYS A 69 9.44 -8.95 7.72
CA LYS A 69 8.27 -9.81 8.01
C LYS A 69 7.81 -9.67 9.45
N LEU A 70 8.72 -9.54 10.41
CA LEU A 70 8.39 -9.34 11.81
C LEU A 70 7.66 -8.00 12.00
N LEU A 71 8.20 -6.91 11.45
CA LEU A 71 7.57 -5.60 11.44
C LEU A 71 6.20 -5.61 10.74
N GLY A 72 6.05 -6.37 9.65
CA GLY A 72 4.76 -6.53 8.97
C GLY A 72 3.68 -7.23 9.80
N LYS A 73 4.06 -8.03 10.81
CA LYS A 73 3.14 -8.77 11.70
C LYS A 73 2.80 -8.00 12.97
N ILE A 74 3.62 -7.02 13.37
CA ILE A 74 3.40 -6.21 14.57
C ILE A 74 2.39 -5.09 14.26
N PRO A 75 1.39 -4.84 15.12
CA PRO A 75 0.50 -3.69 14.95
C PRO A 75 1.31 -2.39 14.94
N GLY A 76 1.15 -1.57 13.89
CA GLY A 76 1.93 -0.34 13.68
C GLY A 76 3.31 -0.53 13.02
N GLY A 77 3.77 -1.75 12.77
CA GLY A 77 5.08 -1.97 12.14
C GLY A 77 5.15 -1.59 10.66
N LYS A 78 4.01 -1.56 9.95
CA LYS A 78 3.93 -0.96 8.60
C LYS A 78 4.22 0.55 8.63
N SER A 79 3.78 1.25 9.68
CA SER A 79 4.05 2.67 9.87
C SER A 79 5.53 2.91 10.14
N ARG A 80 6.19 2.07 10.95
CA ARG A 80 7.64 2.14 11.19
C ARG A 80 8.45 1.91 9.90
N ILE A 81 8.02 1.01 9.00
CA ILE A 81 8.64 0.85 7.67
C ILE A 81 8.48 2.12 6.83
N ALA A 82 7.34 2.82 6.92
CA ALA A 82 7.15 4.10 6.25
C ALA A 82 8.06 5.19 6.83
N SER A 83 8.30 5.20 8.14
CA SER A 83 9.28 6.09 8.78
C SER A 83 10.70 5.85 8.25
N TYR A 84 11.11 4.59 8.08
CA TYR A 84 12.40 4.28 7.45
C TYR A 84 12.45 4.67 5.97
N ALA A 85 11.32 4.64 5.25
CA ALA A 85 11.22 5.11 3.87
C ALA A 85 11.44 6.63 3.78
N ALA A 86 10.88 7.38 4.73
CA ALA A 86 11.08 8.82 4.84
C ALA A 86 12.55 9.15 5.09
N ALA A 87 13.18 8.46 6.04
CA ALA A 87 14.61 8.62 6.31
C ALA A 87 15.47 8.32 5.06
N LEU A 88 15.15 7.25 4.33
CA LEU A 88 15.85 6.92 3.08
C LEU A 88 15.66 8.01 2.01
N PHE A 89 14.48 8.59 1.90
CA PHE A 89 14.19 9.66 0.95
C PHE A 89 15.02 10.91 1.25
N LEU A 90 15.08 11.31 2.53
CA LEU A 90 15.89 12.45 2.98
C LEU A 90 17.38 12.25 2.66
N ILE A 91 17.91 11.03 2.90
CA ILE A 91 19.29 10.68 2.53
C ILE A 91 19.51 10.82 1.02
N LYS A 92 18.56 10.36 0.20
CA LYS A 92 18.68 10.41 -1.26
C LYS A 92 18.71 11.86 -1.74
N GLU A 93 17.79 12.69 -1.27
CA GLU A 93 17.68 14.11 -1.64
C GLU A 93 18.96 14.87 -1.30
N GLU A 94 19.50 14.70 -0.08
CA GLU A 94 20.72 15.40 0.32
C GLU A 94 21.98 14.84 -0.36
N SER A 95 22.00 13.55 -0.72
CA SER A 95 23.11 12.96 -1.49
C SER A 95 23.21 13.45 -2.95
N GLU A 96 22.11 13.98 -3.50
CA GLU A 96 22.06 14.57 -4.85
C GLU A 96 22.51 16.05 -4.84
N ASN A 97 22.73 16.63 -3.66
CA ASN A 97 23.23 18.00 -3.48
C ASN A 97 24.76 18.05 -3.70
N PRO A 98 25.28 18.73 -4.74
CA PRO A 98 26.70 18.68 -5.11
C PRO A 98 27.66 19.30 -4.08
N ASN A 99 27.14 20.07 -3.12
CA ASN A 99 27.91 20.74 -2.07
C ASN A 99 27.79 20.05 -0.70
N ALA A 100 27.13 18.89 -0.60
CA ALA A 100 26.89 18.23 0.67
C ALA A 100 28.18 17.63 1.25
N ASP A 101 28.56 18.10 2.44
CA ASP A 101 29.70 17.57 3.17
C ASP A 101 29.33 16.24 3.83
N LYS A 102 30.20 15.23 3.69
CA LYS A 102 29.82 13.82 3.95
C LYS A 102 29.62 13.49 5.42
N GLU A 103 30.36 14.15 6.31
CA GLU A 103 30.18 14.01 7.76
C GLU A 103 28.89 14.70 8.22
N GLU A 104 28.50 15.79 7.55
CA GLU A 104 27.26 16.51 7.82
C GLU A 104 26.04 15.70 7.35
N LEU A 105 26.16 14.98 6.24
CA LEU A 105 25.18 14.00 5.76
C LEU A 105 24.93 12.86 6.76
N GLU A 106 26.00 12.28 7.32
CA GLU A 106 25.87 11.27 8.38
C GLU A 106 25.15 11.85 9.60
N LEU A 107 25.57 13.05 10.03
CA LEU A 107 25.01 13.70 11.21
C LEU A 107 23.53 14.04 11.03
N GLN A 108 23.16 14.62 9.87
CA GLN A 108 21.78 14.94 9.52
C GLN A 108 20.91 13.69 9.40
N PHE A 109 21.46 12.58 8.91
CA PHE A 109 20.78 11.30 8.90
C PHE A 109 20.49 10.79 10.32
N PHE A 110 21.49 10.80 11.20
CA PHE A 110 21.30 10.38 12.59
C PHE A 110 20.35 11.30 13.35
N ASP A 111 20.45 12.62 13.14
CA ASP A 111 19.56 13.61 13.76
C ASP A 111 18.11 13.45 13.25
N ALA A 112 17.91 13.24 11.94
CA ALA A 112 16.58 12.94 11.39
C ALA A 112 16.04 11.59 11.88
N PHE A 113 16.89 10.58 12.03
CA PHE A 113 16.53 9.28 12.55
C PHE A 113 16.15 9.35 14.04
N GLU A 114 16.91 10.09 14.85
CA GLU A 114 16.64 10.34 16.26
C GLU A 114 15.35 11.13 16.46
N ARG A 115 15.07 12.16 15.64
CA ARG A 115 13.79 12.89 15.67
C ARG A 115 12.58 12.03 15.36
N VAL A 116 12.75 11.03 14.50
CA VAL A 116 11.71 10.03 14.18
C VAL A 116 11.56 9.00 15.32
N TYR A 117 12.65 8.68 16.01
CA TYR A 117 12.67 7.69 17.09
C TYR A 117 12.16 8.25 18.42
N ASN A 118 12.52 9.49 18.76
CA ASN A 118 12.19 10.17 20.01
C ASN A 118 10.79 10.80 20.04
N GLU A 119 9.98 10.61 18.99
CA GLU A 119 8.58 11.08 18.90
C GLU A 119 8.38 12.62 19.00
N ASP A 120 9.43 13.42 18.82
CA ASP A 120 9.35 14.91 18.80
C ASP A 120 8.84 15.49 17.47
N SER A 121 8.64 14.65 16.45
CA SER A 121 8.01 15.06 15.20
C SER A 121 6.57 14.60 15.18
N GLU A 122 5.64 15.56 15.24
CA GLU A 122 4.32 15.36 14.63
C GLU A 122 4.59 14.84 13.22
N PHE A 123 4.21 13.59 12.98
CA PHE A 123 4.44 12.90 11.72
C PHE A 123 3.69 13.68 10.63
N ASP A 124 4.35 14.65 9.99
CA ASP A 124 3.68 15.60 9.11
C ASP A 124 3.11 14.80 7.94
N SER A 125 1.78 14.74 7.90
CA SER A 125 0.97 14.12 6.86
C SER A 125 1.50 14.40 5.45
N ARG A 126 2.15 15.55 5.25
CA ARG A 126 2.83 15.92 4.00
C ARG A 126 3.91 14.95 3.57
N THR A 127 4.78 14.51 4.47
CA THR A 127 5.86 13.54 4.15
C THR A 127 5.27 12.19 3.73
N LEU A 128 4.22 11.73 4.42
CA LEU A 128 3.47 10.54 4.04
C LEU A 128 2.80 10.70 2.68
N THR A 129 2.17 11.85 2.40
CA THR A 129 1.54 12.09 1.10
C THR A 129 2.57 12.19 -0.03
N ASN A 130 3.76 12.73 0.23
CA ASN A 130 4.83 12.82 -0.77
C ASN A 130 5.44 11.44 -1.04
N LEU A 131 5.63 10.61 -0.01
CA LEU A 131 6.04 9.22 -0.16
C LEU A 131 4.98 8.37 -0.86
N GLU A 132 3.70 8.61 -0.61
CA GLU A 132 2.59 7.96 -1.34
C GLU A 132 2.58 8.36 -2.82
N LYS A 133 2.77 9.65 -3.12
CA LYS A 133 2.89 10.14 -4.50
C LYS A 133 4.09 9.53 -5.21
N ILE A 134 5.25 9.47 -4.56
CA ILE A 134 6.46 8.88 -5.15
C ILE A 134 6.32 7.35 -5.30
N LYS A 135 5.66 6.67 -4.35
CA LYS A 135 5.28 5.25 -4.53
C LYS A 135 4.37 5.05 -5.73
N LEU A 136 3.45 5.97 -6.01
CA LEU A 136 2.58 5.96 -7.19
C LEU A 136 3.35 6.29 -8.49
N GLU A 137 4.34 7.18 -8.43
CA GLU A 137 5.18 7.57 -9.58
C GLU A 137 6.24 6.52 -9.92
N GLU A 138 6.90 5.89 -8.94
CA GLU A 138 7.77 4.71 -9.14
C GLU A 138 6.98 3.41 -9.36
N THR A 139 5.65 3.47 -9.36
CA THR A 139 4.76 2.42 -9.88
C THR A 139 4.05 2.85 -11.16
N ALA A 140 4.53 3.90 -11.83
CA ALA A 140 4.14 4.25 -13.19
C ALA A 140 4.67 3.24 -14.24
N THR A 141 4.58 1.95 -13.94
CA THR A 141 4.12 0.97 -14.94
C THR A 141 2.61 0.87 -14.78
N SER A 142 1.93 1.74 -15.53
CA SER A 142 0.47 1.82 -15.68
C SER A 142 -0.31 1.80 -14.37
N VAL A 143 -0.47 2.97 -13.76
CA VAL A 143 -1.72 3.27 -13.06
C VAL A 143 -2.80 3.34 -14.13
N ALA A 144 -3.33 2.18 -14.52
CA ALA A 144 -4.68 2.09 -15.07
C ALA A 144 -5.65 2.30 -13.90
N GLY A 145 -5.59 3.50 -13.30
CA GLY A 145 -6.64 4.01 -12.45
C GLY A 145 -7.88 4.03 -13.32
N GLY A 146 -8.73 3.02 -13.14
CA GLY A 146 -9.87 2.75 -13.99
C GLY A 146 -10.76 3.96 -14.08
N ILE A 147 -10.56 4.77 -15.11
CA ILE A 147 -11.56 5.72 -15.57
C ILE A 147 -12.72 4.84 -15.98
N ALA A 148 -13.70 4.70 -15.08
CA ALA A 148 -14.93 3.96 -15.31
C ALA A 148 -15.76 4.70 -16.35
N THR A 149 -15.36 4.55 -17.61
CA THR A 149 -16.08 4.97 -18.80
C THR A 149 -17.26 4.04 -19.02
N ARG A 150 -18.30 4.54 -19.69
CA ARG A 150 -19.60 3.86 -19.88
C ARG A 150 -19.52 2.52 -20.62
N GLY A 151 -18.35 2.16 -21.17
CA GLY A 151 -18.13 0.97 -22.00
C GLY A 151 -17.28 -0.16 -21.39
N MET A 152 -16.68 0.01 -20.21
CA MET A 152 -15.85 -1.05 -19.62
C MET A 152 -16.70 -2.18 -18.98
N PRO A 153 -16.27 -3.45 -19.08
CA PRO A 153 -16.91 -4.55 -18.37
C PRO A 153 -16.86 -4.30 -16.86
N LEU A 154 -17.86 -4.78 -16.14
CA LEU A 154 -17.85 -4.64 -14.67
C LEU A 154 -16.75 -5.57 -14.17
N GLY A 155 -15.86 -5.08 -13.31
CA GLY A 155 -14.81 -5.91 -12.73
C GLY A 155 -15.36 -7.11 -11.97
N LYS A 156 -14.49 -8.03 -11.54
CA LYS A 156 -14.91 -9.10 -10.63
C LYS A 156 -15.34 -8.48 -9.29
N PRO A 157 -16.41 -8.98 -8.64
CA PRO A 157 -16.79 -8.51 -7.32
C PRO A 157 -15.65 -8.77 -6.31
N PRO A 158 -15.39 -7.85 -5.38
CA PRO A 158 -14.35 -8.02 -4.38
C PRO A 158 -14.59 -9.27 -3.51
N LYS A 159 -13.49 -9.94 -3.11
CA LYS A 159 -13.55 -11.17 -2.31
C LYS A 159 -14.21 -10.87 -0.96
N GLY A 160 -15.22 -11.67 -0.58
CA GLY A 160 -15.97 -11.50 0.67
C GLY A 160 -17.24 -10.66 0.54
N MET A 161 -17.51 -10.08 -0.62
CA MET A 161 -18.76 -9.37 -0.86
C MET A 161 -19.93 -10.35 -1.03
N VAL A 162 -20.91 -10.29 -0.13
CA VAL A 162 -22.10 -11.13 -0.20
C VAL A 162 -23.05 -10.53 -1.23
N MET A 163 -23.09 -11.11 -2.42
CA MET A 163 -24.10 -10.79 -3.43
C MET A 163 -25.29 -11.73 -3.26
N LYS A 164 -26.31 -11.26 -2.54
CA LYS A 164 -27.63 -11.92 -2.54
C LYS A 164 -28.51 -11.23 -3.57
N ARG A 165 -29.44 -11.98 -4.16
CA ARG A 165 -30.52 -11.38 -4.96
C ARG A 165 -31.76 -11.34 -4.08
N PHE A 166 -32.35 -10.15 -3.94
CA PHE A 166 -33.59 -9.97 -3.19
C PHE A 166 -34.60 -9.26 -4.09
N ALA A 167 -35.77 -9.88 -4.29
CA ALA A 167 -36.82 -9.35 -5.16
C ALA A 167 -36.31 -8.95 -6.58
N GLY A 168 -35.39 -9.73 -7.15
CA GLY A 168 -34.78 -9.46 -8.46
C GLY A 168 -33.71 -8.37 -8.48
N ALA A 169 -33.43 -7.71 -7.35
CA ALA A 169 -32.38 -6.71 -7.18
C ALA A 169 -31.09 -7.32 -6.60
N ASP A 170 -29.95 -6.74 -6.99
CA ASP A 170 -28.64 -7.13 -6.45
C ASP A 170 -28.40 -6.43 -5.10
N VAL A 171 -28.01 -7.21 -4.10
CA VAL A 171 -27.75 -6.76 -2.73
C VAL A 171 -26.26 -6.76 -2.45
N PHE A 172 -25.77 -5.66 -1.89
CA PHE A 172 -24.35 -5.40 -1.65
C PHE A 172 -24.08 -5.24 -0.15
N SER A 173 -23.25 -6.12 0.42
CA SER A 173 -22.82 -5.98 1.82
C SER A 173 -21.87 -4.79 2.01
N VAL A 174 -22.13 -3.95 3.01
CA VAL A 174 -21.24 -2.84 3.43
C VAL A 174 -21.03 -2.90 4.95
N THR A 175 -20.04 -2.16 5.43
CA THR A 175 -19.77 -2.03 6.86
C THR A 175 -20.91 -1.29 7.58
N PRO A 176 -21.15 -1.56 8.89
CA PRO A 176 -22.26 -0.95 9.63
C PRO A 176 -22.22 0.58 9.65
N SER A 177 -21.02 1.15 9.74
CA SER A 177 -20.79 2.60 9.73
C SER A 177 -21.25 3.27 8.41
N LEU A 178 -21.08 2.58 7.28
CA LEU A 178 -21.54 3.02 5.96
C LEU A 178 -23.02 2.72 5.74
N TYR A 179 -23.51 1.59 6.28
CA TYR A 179 -24.91 1.21 6.23
C TYR A 179 -25.82 2.29 6.83
N HIS A 180 -25.46 2.84 8.00
CA HIS A 180 -26.22 3.90 8.64
C HIS A 180 -26.36 5.17 7.79
N LYS A 181 -25.35 5.50 6.97
CA LYS A 181 -25.42 6.64 6.03
C LYS A 181 -26.45 6.42 4.92
N SER A 182 -26.76 5.17 4.62
CA SER A 182 -27.69 4.74 3.57
C SER A 182 -29.14 4.56 4.05
N ARG A 183 -29.44 4.79 5.34
CA ARG A 183 -30.79 4.61 5.93
C ARG A 183 -31.91 5.31 5.18
N LEU A 184 -31.67 6.54 4.73
CA LEU A 184 -32.67 7.34 4.01
C LEU A 184 -32.53 7.23 2.47
N GLY A 185 -31.73 6.26 2.01
CA GLY A 185 -31.32 6.17 0.63
C GLY A 185 -30.43 7.34 0.20
N LYS A 186 -30.03 7.29 -1.07
CA LYS A 186 -29.19 8.32 -1.66
C LYS A 186 -30.02 9.54 -2.01
N LYS A 187 -29.63 10.72 -1.50
CA LYS A 187 -30.23 12.00 -1.90
C LYS A 187 -29.99 12.30 -3.39
N LYS A 188 -30.87 13.09 -3.98
CA LYS A 188 -30.69 13.56 -5.37
C LYS A 188 -29.38 14.35 -5.48
N TYR A 189 -28.65 14.15 -6.58
CA TYR A 189 -27.38 14.84 -6.91
C TYR A 189 -26.17 14.61 -5.96
N THR A 190 -26.35 14.00 -4.79
CA THR A 190 -25.21 13.65 -3.93
C THR A 190 -24.34 12.56 -4.56
N ARG A 191 -23.08 12.44 -4.13
CA ARG A 191 -22.18 11.40 -4.62
C ARG A 191 -22.44 10.08 -3.91
N TYR A 192 -22.25 8.96 -4.61
CA TYR A 192 -22.37 7.62 -4.03
C TYR A 192 -21.28 7.33 -2.98
N SER A 193 -20.09 7.92 -3.12
CA SER A 193 -18.98 7.77 -2.16
C SER A 193 -19.37 8.11 -0.72
N ASN A 194 -20.28 9.07 -0.54
CA ASN A 194 -20.76 9.48 0.77
C ASN A 194 -21.54 8.37 1.51
N TYR A 195 -22.03 7.37 0.78
CA TYR A 195 -22.87 6.30 1.30
C TYR A 195 -22.13 4.96 1.33
N VAL A 196 -21.40 4.63 0.27
CA VAL A 196 -20.73 3.33 0.12
C VAL A 196 -19.22 3.37 0.37
N GLY A 197 -18.66 4.55 0.66
CA GLY A 197 -17.23 4.71 0.94
C GLY A 197 -16.33 4.69 -0.30
N GLU A 198 -15.03 4.75 -0.04
CA GLU A 198 -13.98 4.72 -1.07
C GLU A 198 -13.25 3.39 -1.20
N ASP A 199 -13.59 2.44 -0.32
CA ASP A 199 -13.07 1.07 -0.28
C ASP A 199 -13.38 0.30 -1.58
N GLU A 200 -12.75 -0.86 -1.76
CA GLU A 200 -12.94 -1.74 -2.94
C GLU A 200 -14.43 -2.06 -3.19
N VAL A 201 -15.18 -2.33 -2.12
CA VAL A 201 -16.64 -2.56 -2.15
C VAL A 201 -17.38 -1.31 -2.65
N GLY A 202 -17.05 -0.14 -2.10
CA GLY A 202 -17.64 1.13 -2.51
C GLY A 202 -17.31 1.50 -3.95
N GLN A 203 -16.10 1.23 -4.41
CA GLN A 203 -15.69 1.38 -5.82
C GLN A 203 -16.53 0.49 -6.73
N TYR A 204 -16.74 -0.77 -6.35
CA TYR A 204 -17.56 -1.71 -7.10
C TYR A 204 -19.02 -1.26 -7.22
N ILE A 205 -19.65 -0.87 -6.11
CA ILE A 205 -21.06 -0.40 -6.12
C ILE A 205 -21.19 0.87 -6.97
N ARG A 206 -20.20 1.78 -6.94
CA ARG A 206 -20.16 2.97 -7.79
C ARG A 206 -20.05 2.60 -9.28
N ALA A 207 -19.20 1.64 -9.62
CA ALA A 207 -19.07 1.13 -10.99
C ALA A 207 -20.38 0.49 -11.47
N TYR A 208 -21.01 -0.32 -10.62
CA TYR A 208 -22.33 -0.92 -10.87
C TYR A 208 -23.40 0.15 -11.11
N ALA A 209 -23.45 1.18 -10.26
CA ALA A 209 -24.44 2.25 -10.35
C ALA A 209 -24.36 3.04 -11.67
N ARG A 210 -23.14 3.24 -12.20
CA ARG A 210 -22.87 3.91 -13.47
C ARG A 210 -23.21 3.02 -14.66
N LYS A 211 -22.85 1.75 -14.60
CA LYS A 211 -23.12 0.77 -15.66
C LYS A 211 -24.62 0.50 -15.81
N TYR A 212 -25.33 0.38 -14.69
CA TYR A 212 -26.75 0.08 -14.66
C TYR A 212 -27.54 1.22 -13.99
N PRO A 213 -27.74 2.37 -14.66
CA PRO A 213 -28.36 3.54 -14.04
C PRO A 213 -29.83 3.35 -13.65
N LYS A 214 -30.54 2.42 -14.31
CA LYS A 214 -31.96 2.13 -14.05
C LYS A 214 -32.20 1.02 -13.02
N LYS A 215 -31.19 0.20 -12.70
CA LYS A 215 -31.34 -0.93 -11.77
C LYS A 215 -31.39 -0.47 -10.30
N PRO A 216 -32.17 -1.14 -9.44
CA PRO A 216 -32.12 -0.89 -8.01
C PRO A 216 -30.76 -1.24 -7.42
N ILE A 217 -30.41 -0.60 -6.30
CA ILE A 217 -29.22 -0.91 -5.50
C ILE A 217 -29.68 -1.07 -4.07
N ILE A 218 -29.50 -2.27 -3.51
CA ILE A 218 -29.78 -2.57 -2.11
C ILE A 218 -28.44 -2.72 -1.39
N VAL A 219 -28.33 -2.08 -0.24
CA VAL A 219 -27.17 -2.15 0.64
C VAL A 219 -27.57 -2.96 1.87
N MET A 220 -26.72 -3.90 2.26
CA MET A 220 -26.93 -4.79 3.40
C MET A 220 -25.86 -4.53 4.45
N ASP A 221 -26.28 -4.44 5.70
CA ASP A 221 -25.37 -4.41 6.85
C ASP A 221 -24.68 -5.77 7.01
N SER A 222 -23.35 -5.78 7.13
CA SER A 222 -22.57 -7.02 7.27
C SER A 222 -22.92 -7.80 8.53
N ASP A 223 -23.27 -7.10 9.61
CA ASP A 223 -23.37 -7.70 10.94
C ASP A 223 -24.81 -8.15 11.23
N THR A 224 -25.78 -7.27 10.99
CA THR A 224 -27.19 -7.56 11.27
C THR A 224 -27.94 -8.20 10.09
N GLY A 225 -27.39 -8.12 8.88
CA GLY A 225 -28.08 -8.55 7.66
C GLY A 225 -29.27 -7.67 7.25
N CYS A 226 -29.50 -6.56 7.96
CA CYS A 226 -30.54 -5.59 7.59
C CYS A 226 -30.28 -5.02 6.20
N MET A 227 -31.34 -4.83 5.42
CA MET A 227 -31.26 -4.36 4.03
C MET A 227 -31.98 -3.03 3.87
N GLN A 228 -31.36 -2.11 3.11
CA GLN A 228 -31.94 -0.82 2.77
C GLN A 228 -31.72 -0.49 1.30
N TYR A 229 -32.74 0.11 0.66
CA TYR A 229 -32.59 0.65 -0.68
C TYR A 229 -31.72 1.91 -0.66
N LEU A 230 -30.58 1.86 -1.35
CA LEU A 230 -29.78 3.05 -1.62
C LEU A 230 -30.34 3.82 -2.84
N ARG A 231 -30.81 3.07 -3.85
CA ARG A 231 -31.50 3.61 -5.02
C ARG A 231 -32.63 2.67 -5.41
N HIS A 232 -33.83 3.23 -5.57
CA HIS A 232 -34.93 2.53 -6.22
C HIS A 232 -34.69 2.48 -7.73
N GLY A 233 -34.86 1.30 -8.33
CA GLY A 233 -34.82 1.15 -9.78
C GLY A 233 -35.95 1.95 -10.42
N LYS A 234 -35.74 2.41 -11.65
CA LYS A 234 -36.85 2.93 -12.46
C LYS A 234 -37.52 1.73 -13.12
N LYS A 235 -38.86 1.66 -13.00
CA LYS A 235 -39.67 0.77 -13.85
C LYS A 235 -39.44 1.12 -15.32
#